data_AF-A0A256BIY2-F1
#
_entry.id   AF-A0A256BIY2-F1
#
_cell.length_a   1.000
_cell.length_b   1.000
_cell.length_c   1.000
_cell.angle_alpha   90.00
_cell.angle_beta   90.00
_cell.angle_gamma   90.00
#
_symmetry.space_group_name_H-M   'P 1'
#
loop_
_entity.id
_entity.type
_entity.pdbx_description
1 polymer ?
#
loop_
_entity_poly.entity_id
_entity_poly.type
_entity_poly.pdbx_seq_one_letter_code
_entity_poly.pdbx_strand_id
1 'polypeptide(L)'
;MPTPVATLPTDSEGLLKLLRHKEGTWVQWGIACQMLQKMGENSLAIFENTGFEPIQQNQIVVASQVYASLQAGNAADIVLAHFEQKGSDILNELRVLNQSERVAMATFALEKNLDVLEAKDVVKAIKEASNVANLPEGFTRHPGDAVVLQILKAAQGKIDPQERTRLIARGLRFAHSEKARAAIERLLMEMSAPAKKKAPNLPNFRYDAEDSIPRILPVVGTLPLSIDVFKSSPKTEELAPFGIVQSSVASTWATLPGWFVVHEAEDGVVVCCNTDTLQAAINQEVLSSVRDRAEDILVLVDRAQCEWDENSYFAIAGEDGNLKFAWFELPPEVELLGKITLTLRPKRFFDEAASQDRWQFEE
;
A
#
# COMPACT_ATOMS: atom_id res chain seq x y z
N MET A 1 -6.30 5.75 53.20
CA MET A 1 -7.09 4.51 53.23
C MET A 1 -7.83 4.47 51.91
N PRO A 2 -7.57 3.52 50.99
CA PRO A 2 -8.34 3.43 49.76
C PRO A 2 -9.78 3.11 50.13
N THR A 3 -10.70 3.95 49.69
CA THR A 3 -12.14 3.75 49.84
C THR A 3 -12.49 2.40 49.21
N PRO A 4 -13.23 1.50 49.89
CA PRO A 4 -13.56 0.21 49.31
C PRO A 4 -14.30 0.41 47.99
N VAL A 5 -13.85 -0.29 46.95
CA VAL A 5 -14.47 -0.30 45.62
C VAL A 5 -15.93 -0.68 45.81
N ALA A 6 -16.85 0.26 45.57
CA ALA A 6 -18.28 -0.05 45.57
C ALA A 6 -18.51 -1.15 44.54
N THR A 7 -19.01 -2.30 45.00
CA THR A 7 -19.45 -3.39 44.13
C THR A 7 -20.49 -2.83 43.16
N LEU A 8 -20.23 -2.92 41.86
CA LEU A 8 -21.16 -2.44 40.84
C LEU A 8 -22.49 -3.21 40.94
N PRO A 9 -23.64 -2.52 40.83
CA PRO A 9 -24.93 -3.18 40.71
C PRO A 9 -24.95 -4.15 39.51
N THR A 10 -25.71 -5.24 39.62
CA THR A 10 -25.84 -6.24 38.55
C THR A 10 -27.13 -6.09 37.74
N ASP A 11 -28.03 -5.21 38.18
CA ASP A 11 -29.33 -4.91 37.58
C ASP A 11 -29.29 -3.58 36.80
N SER A 12 -30.13 -3.48 35.75
CA SER A 12 -30.17 -2.31 34.86
C SER A 12 -30.54 -1.01 35.62
N GLU A 13 -31.54 -1.07 36.51
CA GLU A 13 -32.01 0.10 37.26
C GLU A 13 -30.93 0.64 38.23
N GLY A 14 -30.25 -0.26 38.95
CA GLY A 14 -29.12 0.09 39.81
C GLY A 14 -27.96 0.75 39.04
N LEU A 15 -27.62 0.22 37.86
CA LEU A 15 -26.57 0.79 36.99
C LEU A 15 -26.96 2.18 36.46
N LEU A 16 -28.21 2.37 36.02
CA LEU A 16 -28.71 3.67 35.55
C LEU A 16 -28.72 4.70 36.68
N LYS A 17 -29.09 4.30 37.89
CA LYS A 17 -29.06 5.17 39.08
C LYS A 17 -27.64 5.62 39.42
N LEU A 18 -26.68 4.69 39.42
CA LEU A 18 -25.26 4.97 39.66
C LEU A 18 -24.73 6.01 38.66
N LEU A 19 -25.02 5.82 37.37
CA LEU A 19 -24.62 6.76 36.32
C LEU A 19 -25.30 8.13 36.48
N ARG A 20 -26.61 8.16 36.73
CA ARG A 20 -27.37 9.41 36.91
C ARG A 20 -26.84 10.27 38.07
N HIS A 21 -26.44 9.63 39.17
CA HIS A 21 -25.87 10.33 40.32
C HIS A 21 -24.35 10.53 40.23
N LYS A 22 -23.69 10.01 39.18
CA LYS A 22 -22.23 10.02 39.02
C LYS A 22 -21.51 9.47 40.26
N GLU A 23 -22.04 8.38 40.81
CA GLU A 23 -21.46 7.70 41.96
C GLU A 23 -20.24 6.87 41.51
N GLY A 24 -19.15 6.92 42.27
CA GLY A 24 -17.93 6.19 41.94
C GLY A 24 -17.00 6.91 40.97
N THR A 25 -16.14 6.15 40.28
CA THR A 25 -15.12 6.67 39.36
C THR A 25 -15.54 6.57 37.90
N TRP A 26 -14.88 7.32 37.01
CA TRP A 26 -15.15 7.23 35.58
C TRP A 26 -14.91 5.81 35.03
N VAL A 27 -13.99 5.04 35.63
CA VAL A 27 -13.74 3.64 35.28
C VAL A 27 -14.99 2.81 35.55
N GLN A 28 -15.60 2.99 36.73
CA GLN A 28 -16.85 2.33 37.10
C GLN A 28 -18.00 2.74 36.18
N TRP A 29 -18.09 4.02 35.79
CA TRP A 29 -19.08 4.49 34.82
C TRP A 29 -18.90 3.82 33.45
N GLY A 30 -17.67 3.67 32.98
CA GLY A 30 -17.37 2.95 31.73
C GLY A 30 -17.78 1.48 31.77
N ILE A 31 -17.51 0.79 32.88
CA ILE A 31 -17.94 -0.60 33.08
C ILE A 31 -19.48 -0.68 33.12
N ALA A 32 -20.14 0.22 33.84
CA ALA A 32 -21.60 0.27 33.93
C ALA A 32 -22.26 0.51 32.56
N CYS A 33 -21.76 1.46 31.77
CA CYS A 33 -22.22 1.68 30.40
C CYS A 33 -22.06 0.43 29.53
N GLN A 34 -20.92 -0.26 29.62
CA GLN A 34 -20.69 -1.50 28.87
C GLN A 34 -21.65 -2.62 29.30
N MET A 35 -21.95 -2.73 30.60
CA MET A 35 -22.91 -3.71 31.12
C MET A 35 -24.32 -3.44 30.60
N LEU A 36 -24.79 -2.19 30.66
CA LEU A 36 -26.09 -1.78 30.12
C LEU A 36 -26.22 -2.07 28.61
N GLN A 37 -25.17 -1.76 27.84
CA GLN A 37 -25.15 -2.09 26.40
C GLN A 37 -25.24 -3.60 26.14
N LYS A 38 -24.57 -4.43 26.95
CA LYS A 38 -24.69 -5.90 26.87
C LYS A 38 -26.07 -6.41 27.28
N MET A 39 -26.79 -5.67 28.14
CA MET A 39 -28.17 -5.96 28.54
C MET A 39 -29.21 -5.51 27.51
N GLY A 40 -28.80 -4.86 26.42
CA GLY A 40 -29.67 -4.45 25.32
C GLY A 40 -30.04 -2.97 25.29
N GLU A 41 -29.55 -2.16 26.24
CA GLU A 41 -29.76 -0.71 26.24
C GLU A 41 -28.93 -0.05 25.14
N ASN A 42 -29.58 0.76 24.30
CA ASN A 42 -28.86 1.53 23.29
C ASN A 42 -28.29 2.84 23.87
N SER A 43 -27.30 3.44 23.20
CA SER A 43 -26.62 4.64 23.72
C SER A 43 -27.54 5.84 23.92
N LEU A 44 -28.64 5.95 23.16
CA LEU A 44 -29.62 7.02 23.31
C LEU A 44 -30.47 6.81 24.58
N ALA A 45 -30.91 5.59 24.84
CA ALA A 45 -31.65 5.22 26.06
C ALA A 45 -30.80 5.47 27.32
N ILE A 46 -29.51 5.13 27.29
CA ILE A 46 -28.59 5.45 28.40
C ILE A 46 -28.47 6.96 28.59
N PHE A 47 -28.36 7.74 27.51
CA PHE A 47 -28.31 9.20 27.57
C PHE A 47 -29.60 9.79 28.18
N GLU A 48 -30.77 9.37 27.70
CA GLU A 48 -32.07 9.84 28.21
C GLU A 48 -32.23 9.57 29.72
N ASN A 49 -31.71 8.44 30.19
CA ASN A 49 -31.83 8.04 31.59
C ASN A 49 -30.75 8.61 32.53
N THR A 50 -29.57 9.01 32.01
CA THR A 50 -28.38 9.32 32.85
C THR A 50 -27.72 10.65 32.52
N GLY A 51 -27.95 11.22 31.33
CA GLY A 51 -27.27 12.40 30.83
C GLY A 51 -25.86 12.16 30.27
N PHE A 52 -25.38 10.91 30.22
CA PHE A 52 -24.10 10.60 29.56
C PHE A 52 -24.26 10.61 28.05
N GLU A 53 -23.58 11.53 27.36
CA GLU A 53 -23.66 11.62 25.90
C GLU A 53 -23.08 10.37 25.23
N PRO A 54 -23.60 9.93 24.07
CA PRO A 54 -23.07 8.77 23.36
C PRO A 54 -21.57 8.83 23.08
N ILE A 55 -21.03 10.02 22.79
CA ILE A 55 -19.59 10.20 22.56
C ILE A 55 -18.78 9.98 23.84
N GLN A 56 -19.29 10.47 24.98
CA GLN A 56 -18.69 10.29 26.29
C GLN A 56 -18.78 8.82 26.72
N GLN A 57 -19.92 8.15 26.50
CA GLN A 57 -20.10 6.73 26.78
C GLN A 57 -19.05 5.88 26.05
N ASN A 58 -18.87 6.10 24.74
CA ASN A 58 -17.86 5.38 23.97
C ASN A 58 -16.44 5.62 24.51
N GLN A 59 -16.08 6.87 24.79
CA GLN A 59 -14.78 7.24 25.34
C GLN A 59 -14.50 6.52 26.68
N ILE A 60 -15.41 6.59 27.65
CA ILE A 60 -15.18 6.01 28.98
C ILE A 60 -15.22 4.48 28.97
N VAL A 61 -16.00 3.86 28.07
CA VAL A 61 -16.02 2.39 27.87
C VAL A 61 -14.69 1.91 27.30
N VAL A 62 -14.15 2.58 26.27
CA VAL A 62 -12.86 2.22 25.69
C VAL A 62 -11.72 2.48 26.68
N ALA A 63 -11.75 3.63 27.36
CA ALA A 63 -10.74 3.99 28.35
C ALA A 63 -10.74 3.04 29.55
N SER A 64 -11.91 2.54 30.01
CA SER A 64 -11.97 1.58 31.12
C SER A 64 -11.39 0.22 30.74
N GLN A 65 -11.54 -0.21 29.49
CA GLN A 65 -10.87 -1.40 28.95
C GLN A 65 -9.34 -1.22 28.89
N VAL A 66 -8.88 -0.03 28.49
CA VAL A 66 -7.45 0.30 28.54
C VAL A 66 -6.95 0.29 29.99
N TYR A 67 -7.70 0.86 30.93
CA TYR A 67 -7.38 0.81 32.36
C TYR A 67 -7.27 -0.63 32.90
N ALA A 68 -8.23 -1.50 32.56
CA ALA A 68 -8.15 -2.93 32.89
C ALA A 68 -6.91 -3.60 32.27
N SER A 69 -6.52 -3.21 31.05
CA SER A 69 -5.30 -3.66 30.40
C SER A 69 -4.03 -3.21 31.14
N LEU A 70 -4.02 -2.01 31.76
CA LEU A 70 -2.94 -1.54 32.63
C LEU A 70 -2.83 -2.38 33.91
N GLN A 71 -3.96 -2.68 34.55
CA GLN A 71 -3.99 -3.54 35.74
C GLN A 71 -3.45 -4.93 35.43
N ALA A 72 -3.94 -5.55 34.35
CA ALA A 72 -3.47 -6.86 33.90
C ALA A 72 -2.01 -6.85 33.42
N GLY A 73 -1.48 -5.68 33.05
CA GLY A 73 -0.08 -5.46 32.66
C GLY A 73 0.84 -5.12 33.83
N ASN A 74 0.36 -5.17 35.07
CA ASN A 74 1.09 -4.81 36.29
C ASN A 74 1.66 -3.39 36.26
N ALA A 75 0.87 -2.41 35.77
CA ALA A 75 1.24 -1.00 35.92
C ALA A 75 1.40 -0.63 37.40
N ALA A 76 2.31 0.31 37.70
CA ALA A 76 2.59 0.73 39.07
C ALA A 76 1.34 1.34 39.75
N ASP A 77 1.20 1.12 41.06
CA ASP A 77 0.03 1.56 41.84
C ASP A 77 -0.22 3.08 41.72
N ILE A 78 0.84 3.88 41.61
CA ILE A 78 0.71 5.33 41.43
C ILE A 78 0.10 5.70 40.07
N VAL A 79 0.39 4.94 39.02
CA VAL A 79 -0.18 5.12 37.68
C VAL A 79 -1.65 4.73 37.69
N LEU A 80 -1.97 3.59 38.30
CA LEU A 80 -3.35 3.12 38.45
C LEU A 80 -4.18 4.12 39.26
N ALA A 81 -3.73 4.51 40.45
CA ALA A 81 -4.43 5.46 41.31
C ALA A 81 -4.64 6.83 40.63
N HIS A 82 -3.69 7.31 39.82
CA HIS A 82 -3.87 8.54 39.06
C HIS A 82 -4.97 8.39 38.01
N PHE A 83 -4.87 7.36 37.17
CA PHE A 83 -5.81 7.18 36.07
C PHE A 83 -7.18 6.69 36.50
N GLU A 84 -7.32 6.10 37.68
CA GLU A 84 -8.63 5.76 38.25
C GLU A 84 -9.47 7.01 38.54
N GLN A 85 -8.82 8.10 38.95
CA GLN A 85 -9.50 9.34 39.32
C GLN A 85 -9.75 10.26 38.12
N LYS A 86 -8.86 10.28 37.13
CA LYS A 86 -8.94 11.20 35.97
C LYS A 86 -8.16 10.68 34.75
N GLY A 87 -8.30 11.32 33.60
CA GLY A 87 -7.50 10.99 32.40
C GLY A 87 -8.10 9.92 31.49
N SER A 88 -9.43 9.78 31.49
CA SER A 88 -10.14 8.86 30.58
C SER A 88 -9.94 9.23 29.10
N ASP A 89 -9.80 10.51 28.80
CA ASP A 89 -9.44 11.06 27.49
C ASP A 89 -8.04 10.62 27.04
N ILE A 90 -7.05 10.71 27.93
CA ILE A 90 -5.69 10.22 27.67
C ILE A 90 -5.72 8.71 27.42
N LEU A 91 -6.34 7.92 28.31
CA LEU A 91 -6.39 6.47 28.15
C LEU A 91 -7.17 6.03 26.90
N ASN A 92 -8.17 6.78 26.47
CA ASN A 92 -8.86 6.51 25.21
C ASN A 92 -7.93 6.60 23.98
N GLU A 93 -6.93 7.48 24.00
CA GLU A 93 -5.94 7.56 22.90
C GLU A 93 -5.02 6.34 22.86
N LEU A 94 -4.77 5.68 23.99
CA LEU A 94 -3.94 4.48 24.09
C LEU A 94 -4.61 3.21 23.53
N ARG A 95 -5.86 3.27 23.08
CA ARG A 95 -6.65 2.10 22.61
C ARG A 95 -5.96 1.29 21.50
N VAL A 96 -5.18 1.94 20.64
CA VAL A 96 -4.49 1.32 19.48
C VAL A 96 -3.18 0.61 19.83
N LEU A 97 -2.71 0.77 21.06
CA LEU A 97 -1.49 0.17 21.58
C LEU A 97 -1.76 -1.23 22.12
N ASN A 98 -0.72 -2.08 22.14
CA ASN A 98 -0.78 -3.37 22.84
C ASN A 98 -0.62 -3.19 24.37
N GLN A 99 -0.81 -4.25 25.15
CA GLN A 99 -0.77 -4.15 26.63
C GLN A 99 0.55 -3.58 27.17
N SER A 100 1.70 -4.08 26.69
CA SER A 100 3.01 -3.60 27.16
C SER A 100 3.25 -2.12 26.82
N GLU A 101 2.83 -1.71 25.62
CA GLU A 101 2.90 -0.32 25.15
C GLU A 101 1.97 0.58 25.96
N ARG A 102 0.78 0.11 26.33
CA ARG A 102 -0.17 0.85 27.19
C ARG A 102 0.44 1.16 28.55
N VAL A 103 1.08 0.17 29.19
CA VAL A 103 1.73 0.35 30.49
C VAL A 103 2.86 1.38 30.39
N ALA A 104 3.74 1.25 29.39
CA ALA A 104 4.83 2.18 29.17
C ALA A 104 4.32 3.60 28.87
N MET A 105 3.30 3.73 28.01
CA MET A 105 2.72 5.03 27.63
C MET A 105 1.98 5.70 28.78
N ALA A 106 1.20 4.95 29.58
CA ALA A 106 0.50 5.51 30.74
C ALA A 106 1.49 5.99 31.81
N THR A 107 2.56 5.22 32.06
CA THR A 107 3.64 5.63 32.97
C THR A 107 4.30 6.91 32.48
N PHE A 108 4.67 6.95 31.18
CA PHE A 108 5.28 8.12 30.57
C PHE A 108 4.35 9.36 30.58
N ALA A 109 3.06 9.17 30.35
CA ALA A 109 2.06 10.23 30.38
C ALA A 109 1.98 10.89 31.77
N LEU A 110 2.03 10.08 32.83
CA LEU A 110 2.06 10.58 34.20
C LEU A 110 3.37 11.30 34.51
N GLU A 111 4.52 10.70 34.18
CA GLU A 111 5.85 11.28 34.43
C GLU A 111 6.07 12.64 33.76
N LYS A 112 5.54 12.80 32.54
CA LYS A 112 5.70 14.01 31.73
C LYS A 112 4.50 14.96 31.80
N ASN A 113 3.50 14.61 32.61
CA ASN A 113 2.24 15.33 32.79
C ASN A 113 1.62 15.74 31.44
N LEU A 114 1.40 14.74 30.57
CA LEU A 114 0.90 14.96 29.22
C LEU A 114 -0.59 15.32 29.22
N ASP A 115 -0.97 16.21 28.30
CA ASP A 115 -2.37 16.41 27.95
C ASP A 115 -2.84 15.38 26.88
N VAL A 116 -4.13 15.41 26.55
CA VAL A 116 -4.73 14.49 25.56
C VAL A 116 -4.14 14.62 24.16
N LEU A 117 -3.76 15.84 23.74
CA LEU A 117 -3.20 16.08 22.41
C LEU A 117 -1.76 15.59 22.33
N GLU A 118 -0.96 15.85 23.37
CA GLU A 118 0.39 15.34 23.52
C GLU A 118 0.39 13.81 23.60
N ALA A 119 -0.55 13.21 24.34
CA ALA A 119 -0.70 11.77 24.43
C ALA A 119 -1.01 11.14 23.07
N LYS A 120 -1.94 11.74 22.30
CA LYS A 120 -2.29 11.30 20.95
C LYS A 120 -1.09 11.32 20.01
N ASP A 121 -0.29 12.40 20.04
CA ASP A 121 0.92 12.49 19.22
C ASP A 121 1.95 11.43 19.60
N VAL A 122 2.16 11.19 20.90
CA VAL A 122 3.13 10.18 21.38
C VAL A 122 2.66 8.77 21.02
N VAL A 123 1.36 8.47 21.13
CA VAL A 123 0.77 7.20 20.67
C VAL A 123 1.09 6.97 19.19
N LYS A 124 0.95 8.01 18.35
CA LYS A 124 1.33 7.92 16.93
C LYS A 124 2.82 7.60 16.76
N ALA A 125 3.70 8.26 17.52
CA ALA A 125 5.13 8.00 17.48
C ALA A 125 5.47 6.55 17.89
N ILE A 126 4.83 6.03 18.94
CA ILE A 126 4.98 4.63 19.37
C ILE A 126 4.57 3.68 18.25
N LYS A 127 3.38 3.87 17.63
CA LYS A 127 2.92 3.01 16.54
C LYS A 127 3.86 3.03 15.34
N GLU A 128 4.38 4.19 14.97
CA GLU A 128 5.36 4.33 13.89
C GLU A 128 6.66 3.57 14.22
N ALA A 129 7.15 3.66 15.44
CA ALA A 129 8.32 2.91 15.90
C ALA A 129 8.05 1.40 15.98
N SER A 130 6.83 1.01 16.35
CA SER A 130 6.43 -0.39 16.47
C SER A 130 6.41 -1.14 15.14
N ASN A 131 6.13 -0.42 14.04
CA ASN A 131 6.17 -0.96 12.69
C ASN A 131 7.59 -1.19 12.15
N VAL A 132 8.62 -0.66 12.80
CA VAL A 132 10.01 -0.88 12.42
C VAL A 132 10.55 -2.09 13.18
N ALA A 133 10.95 -3.13 12.44
CA ALA A 133 11.46 -4.37 13.05
C ALA A 133 12.72 -4.10 13.89
N ASN A 134 13.71 -3.43 13.29
CA ASN A 134 14.99 -3.09 13.91
C ASN A 134 15.11 -1.58 14.08
N LEU A 135 15.08 -1.11 15.32
CA LEU A 135 15.34 0.29 15.63
C LEU A 135 16.80 0.64 15.36
N PRO A 136 17.11 1.92 15.06
CA PRO A 136 18.50 2.37 14.96
C PRO A 136 19.28 2.04 16.23
N GLU A 137 20.57 1.74 16.08
CA GLU A 137 21.42 1.32 17.20
C GLU A 137 21.37 2.32 18.37
N GLY A 138 21.13 1.81 19.57
CA GLY A 138 21.03 2.58 20.80
C GLY A 138 19.66 3.22 21.08
N PHE A 139 18.68 3.12 20.16
CA PHE A 139 17.31 3.54 20.41
C PHE A 139 16.49 2.41 21.04
N THR A 140 15.61 2.77 21.96
CA THR A 140 14.71 1.84 22.65
C THR A 140 13.27 1.97 22.16
N ARG A 141 12.41 1.00 22.51
CA ARG A 141 10.95 1.06 22.28
C ARG A 141 10.22 1.90 23.34
N HIS A 142 10.95 2.69 24.13
CA HIS A 142 10.35 3.59 25.10
C HIS A 142 9.58 4.74 24.39
N PRO A 143 8.42 5.19 24.90
CA PRO A 143 7.63 6.28 24.32
C PRO A 143 8.46 7.53 23.98
N GLY A 144 9.38 7.89 24.88
CA GLY A 144 10.30 9.01 24.72
C GLY A 144 11.22 8.90 23.49
N ASP A 145 11.81 7.73 23.28
CA ASP A 145 12.71 7.48 22.14
C ASP A 145 11.93 7.41 20.81
N ALA A 146 10.70 6.88 20.85
CA ALA A 146 9.81 6.88 19.70
C ALA A 146 9.51 8.31 19.20
N VAL A 147 9.27 9.25 20.12
CA VAL A 147 9.10 10.68 19.76
C VAL A 147 10.37 11.27 19.17
N VAL A 148 11.55 10.92 19.70
CA VAL A 148 12.83 11.37 19.14
C VAL A 148 13.03 10.86 17.72
N LEU A 149 12.73 9.59 17.44
CA LEU A 149 12.82 9.03 16.08
C LEU A 149 11.90 9.77 15.11
N GLN A 150 10.69 10.10 15.52
CA GLN A 150 9.76 10.90 14.73
C GLN A 150 10.31 12.31 14.45
N ILE A 151 10.89 12.96 15.45
CA ILE A 151 11.51 14.28 15.32
C ILE A 151 12.70 14.24 14.37
N LEU A 152 13.57 13.22 14.46
CA LEU A 152 14.72 13.08 13.56
C LEU A 152 14.28 12.97 12.10
N LYS A 153 13.21 12.21 11.81
CA LYS A 153 12.62 12.12 10.47
C LYS A 153 12.06 13.47 10.02
N ALA A 154 11.29 14.15 10.88
CA ALA A 154 10.71 15.46 10.57
C ALA A 154 11.77 16.54 10.34
N ALA A 155 12.88 16.50 11.08
CA ALA A 155 13.97 17.47 10.98
C ALA A 155 14.81 17.31 9.69
N GLN A 156 14.78 16.16 9.03
CA GLN A 156 15.53 15.94 7.77
C GLN A 156 14.94 16.70 6.58
N GLY A 157 13.63 16.96 6.58
CA GLY A 157 12.92 17.65 5.49
C GLY A 157 12.59 19.12 5.74
N LYS A 158 12.76 19.62 6.97
CA LYS A 158 12.36 20.99 7.34
C LYS A 158 13.50 21.98 7.17
N ILE A 159 13.21 23.04 6.40
CA ILE A 159 14.12 24.16 6.14
C ILE A 159 13.94 25.27 7.19
N ASP A 160 12.73 25.41 7.78
CA ASP A 160 12.44 26.48 8.74
C ASP A 160 13.18 26.28 10.09
N PRO A 161 14.06 27.23 10.48
CA PRO A 161 14.78 27.17 11.75
C PRO A 161 13.89 27.23 13.00
N GLN A 162 12.75 27.93 12.96
CA GLN A 162 11.90 28.09 14.15
C GLN A 162 11.16 26.79 14.47
N GLU A 163 10.53 26.17 13.46
CA GLU A 163 9.92 24.85 13.63
C GLU A 163 10.92 23.79 14.08
N ARG A 164 12.14 23.81 13.53
CA ARG A 164 13.21 22.90 13.92
C ARG A 164 13.59 23.08 15.39
N THR A 165 13.67 24.32 15.87
CA THR A 165 13.96 24.62 17.30
C THR A 165 12.87 24.07 18.22
N ARG A 166 11.58 24.25 17.86
CA ARG A 166 10.46 23.70 18.63
C ARG A 166 10.50 22.17 18.70
N LEU A 167 10.84 21.52 17.58
CA LEU A 167 10.99 20.06 17.54
C LEU A 167 12.17 19.57 18.39
N ILE A 168 13.31 20.27 18.36
CA ILE A 168 14.47 19.93 19.19
C ILE A 168 14.12 20.04 20.68
N ALA A 169 13.47 21.14 21.11
CA ALA A 169 13.04 21.31 22.50
C ALA A 169 12.09 20.19 22.96
N ARG A 170 11.14 19.81 22.10
CA ARG A 170 10.26 18.66 22.32
C ARG A 170 11.04 17.35 22.45
N GLY A 171 12.05 17.15 21.60
CA GLY A 171 12.93 15.97 21.63
C GLY A 171 13.71 15.87 22.94
N LEU A 172 14.29 16.98 23.41
CA LEU A 172 15.03 17.02 24.68
C LEU A 172 14.12 16.79 25.90
N ARG A 173 12.86 17.26 25.86
CA ARG A 173 11.88 17.00 26.94
C ARG A 173 11.57 15.51 27.10
N PHE A 174 11.56 14.76 25.99
CA PHE A 174 11.03 13.39 25.95
C PHE A 174 12.08 12.29 25.78
N ALA A 175 13.28 12.58 25.29
CA ALA A 175 14.35 11.59 25.10
C ALA A 175 14.57 10.74 26.35
N HIS A 176 14.68 9.42 26.17
CA HIS A 176 14.87 8.48 27.28
C HIS A 176 16.28 7.88 27.26
N SER A 177 16.74 7.35 26.13
CA SER A 177 18.11 6.85 26.01
C SER A 177 19.13 7.96 25.81
N GLU A 178 20.36 7.73 26.29
CA GLU A 178 21.51 8.61 26.05
C GLU A 178 21.75 8.83 24.55
N LYS A 179 21.53 7.79 23.73
CA LYS A 179 21.66 7.89 22.29
C LYS A 179 20.61 8.80 21.66
N ALA A 180 19.34 8.67 22.09
CA ALA A 180 18.27 9.55 21.63
C ALA A 180 18.54 11.01 22.01
N ARG A 181 19.01 11.25 23.23
CA ARG A 181 19.41 12.57 23.70
C ARG A 181 20.55 13.17 22.88
N ALA A 182 21.64 12.42 22.69
CA ALA A 182 22.78 12.84 21.89
C ALA A 182 22.38 13.12 20.42
N ALA A 183 21.45 12.35 19.85
CA ALA A 183 20.97 12.57 18.49
C ALA A 183 20.22 13.90 18.34
N ILE A 184 19.41 14.29 19.33
CA ILE A 184 18.74 15.60 19.34
C ILE A 184 19.74 16.74 19.60
N GLU A 185 20.70 16.56 20.51
CA GLU A 185 21.75 17.55 20.76
C GLU A 185 22.60 17.81 19.49
N ARG A 186 22.87 16.76 18.70
CA ARG A 186 23.53 16.92 17.40
C ARG A 186 22.72 17.80 16.44
N LEU A 187 21.39 17.66 16.41
CA LEU A 187 20.54 18.51 15.56
C LEU A 187 20.65 19.99 15.93
N LEU A 188 20.88 20.31 17.21
CA LEU A 188 21.10 21.67 17.69
C LEU A 188 22.47 22.21 17.23
N MET A 189 23.53 21.40 17.33
CA MET A 189 24.87 21.78 16.84
C MET A 189 24.89 22.00 15.32
N GLU A 190 24.16 21.16 14.58
CA GLU A 190 24.04 21.28 13.11
C GLU A 190 23.36 22.60 12.67
N MET A 191 22.57 23.25 13.52
CA MET A 191 21.99 24.56 13.20
C MET A 191 23.03 25.69 13.16
N SER A 192 24.13 25.54 13.90
CA SER A 192 25.21 26.53 13.96
C SER A 192 26.31 26.28 12.94
N ALA A 193 26.31 25.11 12.28
CA ALA A 193 27.30 24.78 11.27
C ALA A 193 26.95 25.43 9.91
N PRO A 194 27.94 25.94 9.15
CA PRO A 194 27.70 26.38 7.79
C PRO A 194 27.14 25.21 6.97
N ALA A 195 26.04 25.44 6.26
CA ALA A 195 25.33 24.40 5.52
C ALA A 195 26.27 23.74 4.50
N LYS A 196 26.78 22.54 4.81
CA LYS A 196 27.48 21.71 3.85
C LYS A 196 26.47 21.27 2.79
N LYS A 197 26.73 21.57 1.52
CA LYS A 197 25.92 21.05 0.41
C LYS A 197 25.94 19.52 0.48
N LYS A 198 24.78 18.92 0.73
CA LYS A 198 24.59 17.46 0.63
C LYS A 198 24.65 17.09 -0.85
N ALA A 199 25.19 15.91 -1.15
CA ALA A 199 25.06 15.34 -2.49
C ALA A 199 23.57 15.22 -2.84
N PRO A 200 23.18 15.49 -4.10
CA PRO A 200 21.82 15.25 -4.54
C PRO A 200 21.48 13.76 -4.40
N ASN A 201 20.22 13.45 -4.14
CA ASN A 201 19.76 12.06 -4.18
C ASN A 201 19.93 11.50 -5.59
N LEU A 202 20.30 10.23 -5.71
CA LEU A 202 20.28 9.54 -7.00
C LEU A 202 18.85 9.50 -7.54
N PRO A 203 18.64 9.68 -8.86
CA PRO A 203 17.32 9.57 -9.47
C PRO A 203 16.90 8.10 -9.48
N ASN A 204 16.19 7.69 -8.44
CA ASN A 204 15.69 6.33 -8.29
C ASN A 204 14.27 6.26 -8.86
N PHE A 205 14.08 5.37 -9.83
CA PHE A 205 12.78 4.99 -10.36
C PHE A 205 12.48 3.56 -9.95
N ARG A 206 11.21 3.28 -9.68
CA ARG A 206 10.73 1.94 -9.35
C ARG A 206 9.44 1.71 -10.13
N TYR A 207 9.29 0.53 -10.73
CA TYR A 207 8.02 0.15 -11.34
C TYR A 207 6.94 0.08 -10.26
N ASP A 208 5.79 0.67 -10.53
CA ASP A 208 4.69 0.73 -9.57
C ASP A 208 3.89 -0.58 -9.54
N ALA A 209 3.83 -1.31 -10.66
CA ALA A 209 3.13 -2.59 -10.80
C ALA A 209 3.88 -3.55 -11.75
N GLU A 210 3.63 -4.85 -11.65
CA GLU A 210 4.29 -5.88 -12.48
C GLU A 210 3.92 -5.76 -13.97
N ASP A 211 2.70 -5.34 -14.27
CA ASP A 211 2.22 -5.06 -15.63
C ASP A 211 2.86 -3.80 -16.26
N SER A 212 3.61 -3.05 -15.46
CA SER A 212 4.44 -1.93 -15.93
C SER A 212 5.78 -2.39 -16.51
N ILE A 213 6.15 -3.66 -16.35
CA ILE A 213 7.39 -4.22 -16.90
C ILE A 213 7.12 -4.65 -18.36
N PRO A 214 7.65 -3.92 -19.36
CA PRO A 214 7.48 -4.32 -20.76
C PRO A 214 8.23 -5.62 -21.02
N ARG A 215 7.74 -6.41 -21.97
CA ARG A 215 8.37 -7.67 -22.39
C ARG A 215 9.00 -7.53 -23.77
N ILE A 216 10.22 -8.05 -23.92
CA ILE A 216 10.95 -8.07 -25.20
C ILE A 216 10.69 -9.41 -25.87
N LEU A 217 10.18 -9.38 -27.12
CA LEU A 217 9.85 -10.58 -27.88
C LEU A 217 10.49 -10.53 -29.28
N PRO A 218 10.90 -11.69 -29.83
CA PRO A 218 11.53 -11.75 -31.14
C PRO A 218 10.50 -11.51 -32.25
N VAL A 219 10.87 -10.69 -33.24
CA VAL A 219 10.10 -10.48 -34.46
C VAL A 219 10.63 -11.42 -35.54
N VAL A 220 9.80 -12.37 -35.93
CA VAL A 220 10.16 -13.45 -36.86
C VAL A 220 10.16 -12.96 -38.31
N GLY A 221 9.27 -12.03 -38.65
CA GLY A 221 9.17 -11.46 -39.98
C GLY A 221 7.82 -10.82 -40.25
N THR A 222 7.57 -10.53 -41.53
CA THR A 222 6.34 -9.90 -42.02
C THR A 222 5.60 -10.86 -42.94
N LEU A 223 4.26 -10.94 -42.85
CA LEU A 223 3.45 -11.71 -43.79
C LEU A 223 3.52 -11.14 -45.22
N PRO A 224 3.48 -11.99 -46.27
CA PRO A 224 3.50 -13.46 -46.23
C PRO A 224 4.86 -14.02 -45.77
N LEU A 225 4.83 -15.00 -44.86
CA LEU A 225 5.99 -15.54 -44.16
C LEU A 225 6.06 -17.06 -44.34
N SER A 226 7.21 -17.62 -44.71
CA SER A 226 7.35 -19.09 -44.83
C SER A 226 7.31 -19.79 -43.46
N ILE A 227 6.80 -21.02 -43.41
CA ILE A 227 6.79 -21.84 -42.18
C ILE A 227 8.19 -22.13 -41.65
N ASP A 228 9.19 -22.32 -42.52
CA ASP A 228 10.56 -22.60 -42.09
C ASP A 228 11.19 -21.43 -41.32
N VAL A 229 10.94 -20.20 -41.77
CA VAL A 229 11.36 -18.99 -41.04
C VAL A 229 10.63 -18.90 -39.70
N PHE A 230 9.34 -19.23 -39.65
CA PHE A 230 8.57 -19.24 -38.40
C PHE A 230 9.06 -20.26 -37.37
N LYS A 231 9.37 -21.49 -37.81
CA LYS A 231 9.87 -22.56 -36.94
C LYS A 231 11.35 -22.36 -36.54
N SER A 232 12.15 -21.67 -37.35
CA SER A 232 13.60 -21.51 -37.09
C SER A 232 13.96 -20.45 -36.04
N SER A 233 13.02 -19.57 -35.65
CA SER A 233 13.27 -18.57 -34.61
C SER A 233 13.52 -19.24 -33.24
N PRO A 234 14.66 -19.02 -32.58
CA PRO A 234 14.94 -19.63 -31.29
C PRO A 234 14.00 -19.11 -30.19
N LYS A 235 13.71 -19.96 -29.19
CA LYS A 235 13.04 -19.53 -27.96
C LYS A 235 13.91 -18.48 -27.25
N THR A 236 13.29 -17.41 -26.80
CA THR A 236 13.98 -16.33 -26.09
C THR A 236 14.00 -16.61 -24.59
N GLU A 237 15.19 -16.59 -23.98
CA GLU A 237 15.36 -16.66 -22.54
C GLU A 237 15.60 -15.27 -21.95
N GLU A 238 14.84 -14.95 -20.89
CA GLU A 238 14.92 -13.68 -20.18
C GLU A 238 15.69 -13.84 -18.86
N LEU A 239 16.66 -12.97 -18.61
CA LEU A 239 17.40 -12.93 -17.35
C LEU A 239 16.66 -12.06 -16.33
N ALA A 240 16.14 -12.70 -15.28
CA ALA A 240 15.50 -12.04 -14.15
C ALA A 240 16.49 -11.19 -13.32
N PRO A 241 16.03 -10.15 -12.62
CA PRO A 241 14.65 -9.66 -12.54
C PRO A 241 14.31 -8.57 -13.58
N PHE A 242 15.24 -8.24 -14.48
CA PHE A 242 15.12 -7.08 -15.36
C PHE A 242 14.69 -7.41 -16.80
N GLY A 243 14.32 -8.67 -17.09
CA GLY A 243 13.87 -9.09 -18.43
C GLY A 243 14.95 -8.91 -19.49
N ILE A 244 16.22 -9.12 -19.14
CA ILE A 244 17.34 -8.91 -20.08
C ILE A 244 17.36 -10.08 -21.06
N VAL A 245 17.29 -9.77 -22.36
CA VAL A 245 17.41 -10.74 -23.44
C VAL A 245 18.82 -10.68 -24.02
N GLN A 246 19.47 -11.84 -24.11
CA GLN A 246 20.76 -11.98 -24.79
C GLN A 246 20.58 -12.86 -26.03
N SER A 247 21.05 -12.39 -27.19
CA SER A 247 21.06 -13.17 -28.42
C SER A 247 22.46 -13.27 -29.00
N SER A 248 22.83 -14.47 -29.43
CA SER A 248 24.06 -14.75 -30.18
C SER A 248 23.86 -14.61 -31.69
N VAL A 249 22.63 -14.41 -32.16
CA VAL A 249 22.25 -14.32 -33.58
C VAL A 249 21.67 -12.94 -33.86
N ALA A 250 21.86 -12.43 -35.08
CA ALA A 250 21.18 -11.20 -35.51
C ALA A 250 19.66 -11.44 -35.46
N SER A 251 18.97 -10.66 -34.65
CA SER A 251 17.53 -10.80 -34.41
C SER A 251 16.87 -9.43 -34.32
N THR A 252 15.62 -9.35 -34.79
CA THR A 252 14.78 -8.17 -34.64
C THR A 252 13.89 -8.36 -33.42
N TRP A 253 13.68 -7.30 -32.64
CA TRP A 253 12.96 -7.36 -31.36
C TRP A 253 11.85 -6.31 -31.32
N ALA A 254 10.75 -6.66 -30.64
CA ALA A 254 9.69 -5.74 -30.30
C ALA A 254 9.50 -5.71 -28.78
N THR A 255 9.31 -4.51 -28.22
CA THR A 255 8.90 -4.33 -26.83
C THR A 255 7.40 -4.16 -26.77
N LEU A 256 6.71 -5.09 -26.14
CA LEU A 256 5.28 -4.97 -25.87
C LEU A 256 5.04 -4.50 -24.43
N PRO A 257 3.92 -3.81 -24.16
CA PRO A 257 3.51 -3.50 -22.79
C PRO A 257 3.44 -4.76 -21.93
N GLY A 258 3.63 -4.62 -20.62
CA GLY A 258 3.55 -5.73 -19.65
C GLY A 258 2.14 -6.26 -19.41
N TRP A 259 1.28 -6.26 -20.43
CA TRP A 259 -0.05 -6.86 -20.31
C TRP A 259 0.06 -8.33 -19.96
N PHE A 260 -0.88 -8.81 -19.15
CA PHE A 260 -0.91 -10.19 -18.68
C PHE A 260 -0.78 -11.21 -19.82
N VAL A 261 -1.52 -11.01 -20.92
CA VAL A 261 -1.48 -11.88 -22.12
C VAL A 261 -0.11 -11.91 -22.81
N VAL A 262 0.70 -10.86 -22.65
CA VAL A 262 2.06 -10.79 -23.18
C VAL A 262 3.01 -11.56 -22.28
N HIS A 263 2.86 -11.49 -20.96
CA HIS A 263 3.71 -12.22 -20.00
C HIS A 263 3.39 -13.71 -19.90
N GLU A 264 2.14 -14.13 -20.13
CA GLU A 264 1.76 -15.55 -20.12
C GLU A 264 2.31 -16.34 -21.32
N ALA A 265 2.71 -15.68 -22.41
CA ALA A 265 3.22 -16.36 -23.60
C ALA A 265 4.53 -17.11 -23.27
N GLU A 266 4.54 -18.44 -23.30
CA GLU A 266 5.74 -19.18 -22.89
C GLU A 266 6.84 -19.14 -23.96
N ASP A 267 6.46 -19.28 -25.23
CA ASP A 267 7.33 -19.11 -26.40
C ASP A 267 6.66 -18.14 -27.38
N GLY A 268 6.50 -16.89 -26.91
CA GLY A 268 5.90 -15.80 -27.66
C GLY A 268 6.80 -15.30 -28.79
N VAL A 269 6.23 -15.20 -29.99
CA VAL A 269 6.87 -14.63 -31.17
C VAL A 269 5.98 -13.60 -31.86
N VAL A 270 6.59 -12.57 -32.42
CA VAL A 270 5.89 -11.49 -33.12
C VAL A 270 5.96 -11.69 -34.62
N VAL A 271 4.80 -11.59 -35.28
CA VAL A 271 4.64 -11.58 -36.73
C VAL A 271 4.02 -10.24 -37.13
N CYS A 272 4.69 -9.51 -38.01
CA CYS A 272 4.17 -8.26 -38.56
C CYS A 272 3.29 -8.54 -39.77
N CYS A 273 2.25 -7.75 -39.97
CA CYS A 273 1.43 -7.78 -41.18
C CYS A 273 0.74 -6.44 -41.37
N ASN A 274 -0.12 -6.35 -42.37
CA ASN A 274 -1.08 -5.26 -42.52
C ASN A 274 -2.48 -5.86 -42.74
N THR A 275 -3.51 -5.02 -42.77
CA THR A 275 -4.90 -5.45 -42.95
C THR A 275 -5.09 -6.35 -44.18
N ASP A 276 -4.44 -6.04 -45.30
CA ASP A 276 -4.61 -6.74 -46.57
C ASP A 276 -3.96 -8.13 -46.52
N THR A 277 -2.73 -8.20 -46.00
CA THR A 277 -1.98 -9.46 -45.82
C THR A 277 -2.58 -10.33 -44.72
N LEU A 278 -3.14 -9.72 -43.68
CA LEU A 278 -3.87 -10.44 -42.64
C LEU A 278 -5.17 -11.02 -43.20
N GLN A 279 -5.95 -10.24 -43.95
CA GLN A 279 -7.15 -10.71 -44.65
C GLN A 279 -6.85 -11.91 -45.56
N ALA A 280 -5.76 -11.84 -46.34
CA ALA A 280 -5.31 -12.97 -47.15
C ALA A 280 -4.79 -14.17 -46.33
N ALA A 281 -4.36 -13.95 -45.08
CA ALA A 281 -3.87 -14.99 -44.19
C ALA A 281 -4.98 -15.70 -43.39
N ILE A 282 -6.08 -15.00 -43.07
CA ILE A 282 -7.24 -15.55 -42.34
C ILE A 282 -8.42 -15.93 -43.25
N ASN A 283 -8.40 -15.56 -44.53
CA ASN A 283 -9.51 -15.71 -45.48
C ASN A 283 -10.83 -15.11 -44.96
N GLN A 284 -10.75 -13.99 -44.24
CA GLN A 284 -11.88 -13.23 -43.71
C GLN A 284 -11.63 -11.73 -43.88
N GLU A 285 -12.70 -10.94 -43.92
CA GLU A 285 -12.61 -9.49 -44.07
C GLU A 285 -11.94 -8.84 -42.85
N VAL A 286 -10.86 -8.07 -43.09
CA VAL A 286 -10.18 -7.31 -42.04
C VAL A 286 -10.28 -5.83 -42.38
N LEU A 287 -11.14 -5.12 -41.65
CA LEU A 287 -11.32 -3.69 -41.87
C LEU A 287 -10.09 -2.90 -41.42
N SER A 288 -9.60 -2.03 -42.31
CA SER A 288 -8.66 -0.98 -41.96
C SER A 288 -9.37 0.11 -41.19
N SER A 289 -8.71 0.57 -40.14
CA SER A 289 -9.23 1.63 -39.30
C SER A 289 -8.89 3.03 -39.87
N VAL A 290 -8.14 3.06 -40.98
CA VAL A 290 -7.84 4.26 -41.77
C VAL A 290 -8.43 4.13 -43.17
N ARG A 291 -9.07 5.21 -43.66
CA ARG A 291 -9.68 5.22 -44.98
C ARG A 291 -8.64 5.02 -46.08
N ASP A 292 -9.00 4.21 -47.07
CA ASP A 292 -8.30 4.02 -48.34
C ASP A 292 -6.82 3.58 -48.22
N ARG A 293 -6.41 3.00 -47.09
CA ARG A 293 -5.07 2.43 -46.93
C ARG A 293 -5.06 1.22 -46.00
N ALA A 294 -4.15 0.29 -46.28
CA ALA A 294 -3.84 -0.79 -45.36
C ALA A 294 -3.24 -0.25 -44.06
N GLU A 295 -3.58 -0.86 -42.93
CA GLU A 295 -3.03 -0.53 -41.61
C GLU A 295 -2.10 -1.65 -41.14
N ASP A 296 -0.93 -1.31 -40.63
CA ASP A 296 0.01 -2.28 -40.06
C ASP A 296 -0.58 -2.91 -38.79
N ILE A 297 -0.28 -4.18 -38.56
CA ILE A 297 -0.75 -4.97 -37.42
C ILE A 297 0.42 -5.81 -36.92
N LEU A 298 0.58 -5.85 -35.60
CA LEU A 298 1.49 -6.75 -34.91
C LEU A 298 0.68 -7.90 -34.32
N VAL A 299 1.04 -9.13 -34.66
CA VAL A 299 0.41 -10.35 -34.14
C VAL A 299 1.39 -11.07 -33.22
N LEU A 300 0.96 -11.34 -31.98
CA LEU A 300 1.67 -12.18 -31.03
C LEU A 300 1.12 -13.61 -31.12
N VAL A 301 2.02 -14.56 -31.33
CA VAL A 301 1.72 -15.99 -31.37
C VAL A 301 2.51 -16.69 -30.28
N ASP A 302 1.86 -17.45 -29.41
CA ASP A 302 2.54 -18.32 -28.46
C ASP A 302 2.69 -19.73 -29.08
N ARG A 303 3.93 -20.08 -29.43
CA ARG A 303 4.26 -21.38 -30.05
C ARG A 303 4.19 -22.55 -29.08
N ALA A 304 4.15 -22.30 -27.77
CA ALA A 304 3.95 -23.36 -26.78
C ALA A 304 2.47 -23.80 -26.67
N GLN A 305 1.53 -22.98 -27.17
CA GLN A 305 0.10 -23.25 -27.10
C GLN A 305 -0.44 -23.82 -28.42
N CYS A 306 -0.37 -25.15 -28.56
CA CYS A 306 -0.84 -25.88 -29.73
C CYS A 306 -2.08 -26.76 -29.46
N GLU A 307 -2.69 -26.65 -28.29
CA GLU A 307 -3.97 -27.32 -27.98
C GLU A 307 -5.12 -26.53 -28.60
N TRP A 308 -6.01 -27.23 -29.30
CA TRP A 308 -7.17 -26.61 -29.94
C TRP A 308 -8.16 -26.05 -28.92
N ASP A 309 -8.69 -24.85 -29.22
CA ASP A 309 -9.75 -24.16 -28.48
C ASP A 309 -10.70 -23.48 -29.47
N GLU A 310 -12.01 -23.65 -29.26
CA GLU A 310 -13.06 -23.12 -30.14
C GLU A 310 -13.17 -21.59 -30.10
N ASN A 311 -12.46 -20.90 -29.21
CA ASN A 311 -12.53 -19.45 -29.04
C ASN A 311 -11.25 -18.73 -29.51
N SER A 312 -10.33 -19.44 -30.16
CA SER A 312 -8.99 -18.94 -30.48
C SER A 312 -8.61 -19.11 -31.94
N TYR A 313 -7.80 -18.18 -32.45
CA TYR A 313 -7.12 -18.34 -33.74
C TYR A 313 -5.76 -19.00 -33.54
N PHE A 314 -5.34 -19.80 -34.51
CA PHE A 314 -4.07 -20.53 -34.49
C PHE A 314 -3.26 -20.30 -35.76
N ALA A 315 -1.94 -20.31 -35.60
CA ALA A 315 -0.98 -20.38 -36.70
C ALA A 315 -0.98 -21.79 -37.30
N ILE A 316 -1.07 -21.88 -38.63
CA ILE A 316 -1.06 -23.15 -39.38
C ILE A 316 -0.20 -23.02 -40.64
N ALA A 317 0.19 -24.16 -41.20
CA ALA A 317 0.78 -24.23 -42.54
C ALA A 317 -0.30 -24.08 -43.62
N GLY A 318 -0.18 -23.05 -44.46
CA GLY A 318 -0.98 -22.91 -45.67
C GLY A 318 -0.56 -23.92 -46.74
N GLU A 319 -1.48 -24.21 -47.66
CA GLU A 319 -1.20 -25.09 -48.83
C GLU A 319 -0.06 -24.55 -49.72
N ASP A 320 0.20 -23.25 -49.66
CA ASP A 320 1.27 -22.53 -50.35
C ASP A 320 2.63 -22.57 -49.62
N GLY A 321 2.71 -23.23 -48.46
CA GLY A 321 3.90 -23.29 -47.62
C GLY A 321 4.14 -22.03 -46.76
N ASN A 322 3.21 -21.07 -46.80
CA ASN A 322 3.26 -19.86 -46.00
C ASN A 322 2.46 -20.02 -44.70
N LEU A 323 2.79 -19.18 -43.72
CA LEU A 323 2.06 -19.04 -42.48
C LEU A 323 0.66 -18.47 -42.76
N LYS A 324 -0.35 -19.20 -42.31
CA LYS A 324 -1.75 -18.78 -42.30
C LYS A 324 -2.28 -18.79 -40.88
N PHE A 325 -3.40 -18.11 -40.67
CA PHE A 325 -4.07 -18.02 -39.39
C PHE A 325 -5.49 -18.52 -39.54
N ALA A 326 -5.93 -19.46 -38.70
CA ALA A 326 -7.24 -20.07 -38.84
C ALA A 326 -7.93 -20.25 -37.49
N TRP A 327 -9.25 -20.13 -37.51
CA TRP A 327 -10.14 -20.53 -36.43
C TRP A 327 -10.90 -21.78 -36.88
N PHE A 328 -11.13 -22.70 -35.94
CA PHE A 328 -11.78 -23.98 -36.23
C PHE A 328 -12.91 -24.23 -35.23
N GLU A 329 -14.12 -24.46 -35.73
CA GLU A 329 -15.30 -24.82 -34.93
C GLU A 329 -15.18 -26.22 -34.30
N LEU A 330 -14.42 -27.13 -34.94
CA LEU A 330 -14.15 -28.48 -34.48
C LEU A 330 -12.65 -28.74 -34.43
N PRO A 331 -12.17 -29.74 -33.66
CA PRO A 331 -10.76 -30.11 -33.63
C PRO A 331 -10.22 -30.35 -35.04
N PRO A 332 -9.20 -29.59 -35.50
CA PRO A 332 -8.68 -29.71 -36.86
C PRO A 332 -7.76 -30.94 -37.00
N GLU A 333 -7.67 -31.46 -38.23
CA GLU A 333 -6.66 -32.48 -38.59
C GLU A 333 -5.30 -31.88 -38.95
N VAL A 334 -5.20 -30.54 -39.05
CA VAL A 334 -3.96 -29.82 -39.38
C VAL A 334 -3.11 -29.56 -38.13
N GLU A 335 -1.79 -29.56 -38.30
CA GLU A 335 -0.84 -29.23 -37.22
C GLU A 335 -1.00 -27.75 -36.81
N LEU A 336 -1.29 -27.52 -35.52
CA LEU A 336 -1.30 -26.18 -34.92
C LEU A 336 0.13 -25.80 -34.52
N LEU A 337 0.57 -24.60 -34.95
CA LEU A 337 1.93 -24.11 -34.76
C LEU A 337 2.06 -23.08 -33.61
N GLY A 338 0.92 -22.71 -33.02
CA GLY A 338 0.84 -21.77 -31.91
C GLY A 338 -0.48 -21.01 -31.91
N LYS A 339 -0.87 -20.50 -30.75
CA LYS A 339 -2.11 -19.73 -30.56
C LYS A 339 -1.83 -18.24 -30.74
N ILE A 340 -2.73 -17.53 -31.43
CA ILE A 340 -2.69 -16.06 -31.50
C ILE A 340 -3.24 -15.53 -30.18
N THR A 341 -2.41 -14.81 -29.42
CA THR A 341 -2.78 -14.29 -28.09
C THR A 341 -3.07 -12.80 -28.10
N LEU A 342 -2.48 -12.04 -29.02
CA LEU A 342 -2.69 -10.59 -29.13
C LEU A 342 -2.56 -10.12 -30.58
N THR A 343 -3.44 -9.22 -31.00
CA THR A 343 -3.27 -8.39 -32.20
C THR A 343 -3.23 -6.92 -31.79
N LEU A 344 -2.18 -6.21 -32.17
CA LEU A 344 -1.94 -4.82 -31.79
C LEU A 344 -1.86 -3.94 -33.04
N ARG A 345 -2.68 -2.88 -33.06
CA ARG A 345 -2.63 -1.84 -34.09
C ARG A 345 -1.73 -0.68 -33.61
N PRO A 346 -1.09 0.07 -34.54
CA PRO A 346 -0.32 1.25 -34.22
C PRO A 346 -1.11 2.25 -33.39
N LYS A 347 -0.41 2.99 -32.53
CA LYS A 347 -1.02 4.08 -31.78
C LYS A 347 -1.55 5.12 -32.77
N ARG A 348 -2.84 5.47 -32.67
CA ARG A 348 -3.40 6.59 -33.42
C ARG A 348 -2.84 7.89 -32.85
N PHE A 349 -2.05 8.60 -33.64
CA PHE A 349 -1.77 10.00 -33.39
C PHE A 349 -2.94 10.80 -33.93
N PHE A 350 -3.72 11.42 -33.04
CA PHE A 350 -4.56 12.55 -33.44
C PHE A 350 -3.61 13.72 -33.69
N ASP A 351 -3.27 13.94 -34.95
CA ASP A 351 -2.49 15.07 -35.46
C ASP A 351 -1.14 15.31 -34.75
N GLU A 352 -0.03 14.81 -35.33
CA GLU A 352 1.33 15.01 -34.78
C GLU A 352 1.66 16.48 -34.51
N ALA A 353 1.08 17.40 -35.30
CA ALA A 353 1.24 18.85 -35.12
C ALA A 353 0.52 19.37 -33.86
N ALA A 354 -0.67 18.86 -33.54
CA ALA A 354 -1.44 19.27 -32.36
C ALA A 354 -0.78 18.79 -31.04
N SER A 355 -0.04 17.68 -31.07
CA SER A 355 0.66 17.18 -29.87
C SER A 355 1.82 18.07 -29.40
N GLN A 356 2.28 19.02 -30.23
CA GLN A 356 3.30 20.00 -29.86
C GLN A 356 2.73 21.19 -29.08
N ASP A 357 1.45 21.51 -29.25
CA ASP A 357 0.77 22.59 -28.52
C ASP A 357 0.17 22.06 -27.21
N ARG A 358 1.03 22.04 -26.17
CA ARG A 358 0.71 21.53 -24.82
C ARG A 358 -0.34 22.32 -24.02
N TRP A 359 -1.09 23.25 -24.61
CA TRP A 359 -1.99 24.14 -23.88
C TRP A 359 -3.25 24.52 -24.67
N GLN A 360 -4.06 23.53 -25.04
CA GLN A 360 -5.48 23.78 -25.25
C GLN A 360 -6.24 23.15 -24.09
N PHE A 361 -6.66 23.99 -23.14
CA PHE A 361 -7.72 23.60 -22.22
C PHE A 361 -9.03 23.59 -23.01
N GLU A 362 -9.80 22.52 -22.89
CA GLU A 362 -11.22 22.54 -23.25
C GLU A 362 -11.91 23.56 -22.33
N GLU A 363 -12.57 24.56 -22.91
CA GLU A 363 -13.44 25.51 -22.19
C GLU A 363 -14.73 24.85 -21.69
#